data_AF-A0A944KQ03-F1
#
_entry.id   AF-A0A944KQ03-F1
#
_cell.length_a   1.000
_cell.length_b   1.000
_cell.length_c   1.000
_cell.angle_alpha   90.00
_cell.angle_beta   90.00
_cell.angle_gamma   90.00
#
_symmetry.space_group_name_H-M   'P 1'
#
loop_
_entity.id
_entity.type
_entity.pdbx_description
1 polymer ?
#
loop_
_entity_poly.entity_id
_entity_poly.type
_entity_poly.pdbx_seq_one_letter_code
_entity_poly.pdbx_strand_id
1 'polypeptide(L)'
;MKAVLRRGSLSAATVLGLCLALAPAAQAHAQILVPCGNVTALRNAINEANSTGEDITLAPSCTYKLTDYDSPGHGLPSIKADVTINGFDTAIERDSTDSFRIFTVEPSGALTLNRITVRNGNVSDDGGGIWNGGTLTVQSGAITGNTAINGGGLFNASNATATLSSTTVSDNHATTGDGGGILNAGTLRLNASAVQGNRAADQGGGLGDFSPGRATLASSRVSGNSATLVSGGQGGGIWENPGSTVTLLNTSVTANAGGECRPPGSVPGCTG
;
A
#
# COMPACT_ATOMS: atom_id res chain seq x y z
N MET A 1 50.42 -70.03 6.94
CA MET A 1 48.95 -70.05 7.11
C MET A 1 48.48 -68.64 7.44
N LYS A 2 47.66 -68.07 6.54
CA LYS A 2 46.80 -66.87 6.63
C LYS A 2 47.26 -65.71 7.56
N ALA A 3 47.85 -64.67 6.97
CA ALA A 3 47.85 -63.32 7.54
C ALA A 3 46.91 -62.42 6.71
N VAL A 4 45.96 -61.82 7.41
CA VAL A 4 44.78 -61.08 6.91
C VAL A 4 45.20 -59.67 6.47
N LEU A 5 45.00 -59.33 5.20
CA LEU A 5 45.05 -57.94 4.71
C LEU A 5 43.77 -57.20 5.10
N ARG A 6 43.86 -56.26 6.05
CA ARG A 6 42.78 -55.30 6.34
C ARG A 6 42.85 -54.14 5.33
N ARG A 7 41.81 -53.99 4.52
CA ARG A 7 41.56 -52.81 3.68
C ARG A 7 41.20 -51.62 4.58
N GLY A 8 42.03 -50.59 4.61
CA GLY A 8 41.67 -49.29 5.17
C GLY A 8 40.81 -48.52 4.18
N SER A 9 39.57 -48.22 4.57
CA SER A 9 38.66 -47.33 3.83
C SER A 9 39.08 -45.87 4.06
N LEU A 10 39.41 -45.15 2.98
CA LEU A 10 39.48 -43.69 3.00
C LEU A 10 38.06 -43.13 3.15
N SER A 11 37.74 -42.55 4.31
CA SER A 11 36.58 -41.66 4.43
C SER A 11 36.97 -40.27 3.97
N ALA A 12 36.40 -39.84 2.85
CA ALA A 12 36.47 -38.46 2.38
C ALA A 12 35.67 -37.57 3.34
N ALA A 13 36.37 -36.68 4.06
CA ALA A 13 35.74 -35.63 4.85
C ALA A 13 35.37 -34.47 3.90
N THR A 14 34.09 -34.38 3.53
CA THR A 14 33.52 -33.20 2.88
C THR A 14 33.44 -32.06 3.90
N VAL A 15 34.35 -31.09 3.80
CA VAL A 15 34.26 -29.83 4.55
C VAL A 15 33.13 -29.02 3.92
N LEU A 16 31.97 -28.99 4.60
CA LEU A 16 30.87 -28.10 4.26
C LEU A 16 31.32 -26.68 4.65
N GLY A 17 31.81 -25.90 3.68
CA GLY A 17 32.10 -24.49 3.86
C GLY A 17 30.80 -23.75 4.15
N LEU A 18 30.59 -23.36 5.40
CA LEU A 18 29.51 -22.48 5.82
C LEU A 18 29.78 -21.10 5.21
N CYS A 19 29.20 -20.85 4.04
CA CYS A 19 29.20 -19.52 3.44
C CYS A 19 28.25 -18.65 4.27
N LEU A 20 28.77 -18.03 5.34
CA LEU A 20 28.10 -16.96 6.04
C LEU A 20 27.96 -15.81 5.03
N ALA A 21 26.82 -15.74 4.36
CA ALA A 21 26.44 -14.52 3.67
C ALA A 21 26.31 -13.45 4.76
N LEU A 22 27.34 -12.61 4.88
CA LEU A 22 27.22 -11.35 5.59
C LEU A 22 26.08 -10.61 4.90
N ALA A 23 24.91 -10.58 5.54
CA ALA A 23 23.90 -9.61 5.18
C ALA A 23 24.61 -8.24 5.22
N PRO A 24 24.45 -7.39 4.20
CA PRO A 24 25.04 -6.07 4.25
C PRO A 24 24.62 -5.43 5.57
N ALA A 25 25.60 -4.96 6.34
CA ALA A 25 25.33 -4.25 7.58
C ALA A 25 24.32 -3.15 7.26
N ALA A 26 23.16 -3.17 7.90
CA ALA A 26 22.20 -2.08 7.79
C ALA A 26 22.95 -0.80 8.17
N GLN A 27 23.19 0.08 7.20
CA GLN A 27 23.73 1.40 7.47
C GLN A 27 22.74 2.08 8.42
N ALA A 28 23.17 2.33 9.66
CA ALA A 28 22.42 3.13 10.60
C ALA A 28 22.45 4.58 10.09
N HIS A 29 21.49 4.93 9.22
CA HIS A 29 21.27 6.31 8.83
C HIS A 29 20.84 7.11 10.06
N ALA A 30 21.23 8.39 10.11
CA ALA A 30 20.70 9.31 11.09
C ALA A 30 19.17 9.38 10.95
N GLN A 31 18.46 9.43 12.07
CA GLN A 31 17.01 9.49 12.08
C GLN A 31 16.54 10.92 12.32
N ILE A 32 15.64 11.41 11.47
CA ILE A 32 14.98 12.69 11.65
C ILE A 32 13.80 12.49 12.59
N LEU A 33 13.90 13.01 13.82
CA LEU A 33 12.85 12.90 14.83
C LEU A 33 11.85 14.04 14.67
N VAL A 34 10.56 13.70 14.51
CA VAL A 34 9.49 14.69 14.40
C VAL A 34 8.68 14.76 15.70
N PRO A 35 8.65 15.90 16.40
CA PRO A 35 7.82 16.07 17.60
C PRO A 35 6.33 15.84 17.33
N CYS A 36 5.61 15.36 18.35
CA CYS A 36 4.18 15.04 18.26
C CYS A 36 3.37 16.21 17.69
N GLY A 37 2.59 15.94 16.63
CA GLY A 37 1.67 16.91 16.03
C GLY A 37 2.33 18.07 15.28
N ASN A 38 3.66 18.14 15.24
CA ASN A 38 4.37 19.23 14.56
C ASN A 38 4.43 18.98 13.04
N VAL A 39 3.43 19.47 12.32
CA VAL A 39 3.32 19.31 10.86
C VAL A 39 4.40 20.07 10.11
N THR A 40 4.79 21.26 10.56
CA THR A 40 5.91 21.99 9.93
C THR A 40 7.20 21.19 10.02
N ALA A 41 7.49 20.58 11.17
CA ALA A 41 8.65 19.69 11.32
C ALA A 41 8.53 18.44 10.44
N LEU A 42 7.32 17.88 10.28
CA LEU A 42 7.09 16.76 9.37
C LEU A 42 7.39 17.13 7.91
N ARG A 43 6.90 18.29 7.43
CA ARG A 43 7.19 18.77 6.07
C ARG A 43 8.69 18.99 5.86
N ASN A 44 9.35 19.61 6.83
CA ASN A 44 10.80 19.82 6.79
C ASN A 44 11.56 18.48 6.75
N ALA A 45 11.16 17.51 7.58
CA ALA A 45 11.76 16.19 7.60
C ALA A 45 11.61 15.46 6.26
N ILE A 46 10.46 15.57 5.59
CA ILE A 46 10.25 14.99 4.26
C ILE A 46 11.14 15.65 3.21
N ASN A 47 11.28 16.98 3.24
CA ASN A 47 12.17 17.70 2.33
C ASN A 47 13.64 17.32 2.52
N GLU A 48 14.06 17.15 3.77
CA GLU A 48 15.40 16.69 4.13
C GLU A 48 15.61 15.24 3.68
N ALA A 49 14.71 14.31 4.02
CA ALA A 49 14.77 12.91 3.59
C ALA A 49 14.79 12.76 2.06
N ASN A 50 14.03 13.58 1.33
CA ASN A 50 14.09 13.64 -0.13
C ASN A 50 15.47 14.01 -0.68
N SER A 51 16.31 14.66 0.12
CA SER A 51 17.67 15.08 -0.25
C SER A 51 18.75 14.14 0.27
N THR A 52 18.52 13.48 1.41
CA THR A 52 19.53 12.71 2.14
C THR A 52 19.29 11.20 2.12
N GLY A 53 18.05 10.75 1.94
CA GLY A 53 17.64 9.36 2.13
C GLY A 53 17.52 8.93 3.60
N GLU A 54 17.53 9.88 4.54
CA GLU A 54 17.41 9.58 5.97
C GLU A 54 16.00 9.14 6.37
N ASP A 55 15.93 8.27 7.38
CA ASP A 55 14.68 7.76 7.91
C ASP A 55 14.02 8.79 8.84
N ILE A 56 12.73 9.02 8.66
CA ILE A 56 11.92 9.86 9.53
C ILE A 56 11.29 9.01 10.62
N THR A 57 11.36 9.45 11.87
CA THR A 57 10.67 8.80 12.99
C THR A 57 9.71 9.76 13.66
N LEU A 58 8.44 9.37 13.69
CA LEU A 58 7.35 10.13 14.28
C LEU A 58 7.16 9.75 15.75
N ALA A 59 6.65 10.71 16.52
CA ALA A 59 6.30 10.46 17.91
C ALA A 59 5.22 9.35 18.02
N PRO A 60 5.35 8.45 19.01
CA PRO A 60 4.41 7.36 19.20
C PRO A 60 3.02 7.85 19.63
N SER A 61 1.98 7.15 19.22
CA SER A 61 0.57 7.43 19.57
C SER A 61 0.12 8.87 19.29
N CYS A 62 0.75 9.51 18.30
CA CYS A 62 0.49 10.90 17.94
C CYS A 62 -0.30 11.03 16.64
N THR A 63 -0.99 12.15 16.51
CA THR A 63 -1.67 12.53 15.26
C THR A 63 -1.08 13.82 14.72
N TYR A 64 -0.68 13.81 13.45
CA TYR A 64 -0.19 14.96 12.69
C TYR A 64 -1.33 15.48 11.82
N LYS A 65 -1.96 16.57 12.27
CA LYS A 65 -3.15 17.16 11.66
C LYS A 65 -2.77 18.21 10.62
N LEU A 66 -2.89 17.87 9.34
CA LEU A 66 -2.66 18.78 8.23
C LEU A 66 -3.86 19.74 8.12
N THR A 67 -3.68 20.97 8.60
CA THR A 67 -4.71 22.01 8.56
C THR A 67 -4.67 22.85 7.28
N ASP A 68 -3.56 22.76 6.55
CA ASP A 68 -3.27 23.41 5.27
C ASP A 68 -2.55 22.42 4.33
N TYR A 69 -2.43 22.79 3.05
CA TYR A 69 -1.64 22.04 2.08
C TYR A 69 -0.20 22.58 2.00
N ASP A 70 0.75 21.73 1.61
CA ASP A 70 2.13 22.13 1.28
C ASP A 70 2.19 22.84 -0.08
N SER A 71 1.47 22.29 -1.07
CA SER A 71 1.19 22.91 -2.36
C SER A 71 -0.22 22.54 -2.83
N PRO A 72 -0.85 23.28 -3.76
CA PRO A 72 -2.24 23.03 -4.14
C PRO A 72 -2.51 21.56 -4.49
N GLY A 73 -3.38 20.89 -3.72
CA GLY A 73 -3.71 19.47 -3.89
C GLY A 73 -2.85 18.48 -3.09
N HIS A 74 -1.77 18.93 -2.43
CA HIS A 74 -0.79 18.09 -1.73
C HIS A 74 -0.62 18.51 -0.27
N GLY A 75 -1.02 17.67 0.69
CA GLY A 75 -0.92 17.96 2.13
C GLY A 75 0.50 17.99 2.67
N LEU A 76 1.38 17.16 2.09
CA LEU A 76 2.79 17.02 2.40
C LEU A 76 3.64 17.18 1.12
N PRO A 77 4.94 17.51 1.23
CA PRO A 77 5.83 17.55 0.08
C PRO A 77 5.84 16.23 -0.68
N SER A 78 5.85 16.30 -2.01
CA SER A 78 5.96 15.11 -2.86
C SER A 78 7.23 14.30 -2.55
N ILE A 79 7.09 12.98 -2.53
CA ILE A 79 8.21 12.04 -2.36
C ILE A 79 8.92 11.86 -3.70
N LYS A 80 10.19 12.26 -3.76
CA LYS A 80 11.01 12.31 -4.99
C LYS A 80 12.21 11.37 -4.95
N ALA A 81 12.58 10.90 -3.76
CA ALA A 81 13.64 9.94 -3.50
C ALA A 81 13.15 8.83 -2.55
N ASP A 82 14.08 8.03 -2.02
CA ASP A 82 13.79 7.00 -1.02
C ASP A 82 13.52 7.66 0.34
N VAL A 83 12.28 7.55 0.83
CA VAL A 83 11.85 8.10 2.11
C VAL A 83 11.17 7.02 2.94
N THR A 84 11.70 6.76 4.12
CA THR A 84 11.07 5.91 5.13
C THR A 84 10.47 6.77 6.23
N ILE A 85 9.21 6.51 6.59
CA ILE A 85 8.55 7.13 7.73
C ILE A 85 8.10 6.05 8.70
N ASN A 86 8.66 6.09 9.90
CA ASN A 86 8.40 5.16 10.98
C ASN A 86 7.43 5.81 11.98
N GLY A 87 6.29 5.15 12.19
CA GLY A 87 5.32 5.46 13.23
C GLY A 87 5.25 4.38 14.30
N PHE A 88 4.48 4.66 15.34
CA PHE A 88 4.16 3.73 16.42
C PHE A 88 2.73 4.00 16.89
N ASP A 89 1.77 3.51 16.10
CA ASP A 89 0.34 3.86 16.22
C ASP A 89 0.11 5.36 15.97
N THR A 90 0.85 5.87 14.98
CA THR A 90 0.83 7.27 14.58
C THR A 90 -0.17 7.48 13.45
N ALA A 91 -0.86 8.61 13.44
CA ALA A 91 -1.74 9.01 12.34
C ALA A 91 -1.26 10.29 11.67
N ILE A 92 -1.42 10.36 10.36
CA ILE A 92 -1.30 11.57 9.56
C ILE A 92 -2.66 11.78 8.94
N GLU A 93 -3.30 12.89 9.29
CA GLU A 93 -4.67 13.15 8.87
C GLU A 93 -4.84 14.56 8.35
N ARG A 94 -5.69 14.70 7.34
CA ARG A 94 -6.17 16.01 6.93
C ARG A 94 -7.27 16.47 7.89
N ASP A 95 -7.09 17.67 8.44
CA ASP A 95 -8.03 18.38 9.32
C ASP A 95 -8.25 19.80 8.78
N SER A 96 -8.77 19.86 7.56
CA SER A 96 -8.93 21.11 6.80
C SER A 96 -10.26 21.12 6.06
N THR A 97 -10.67 22.29 5.57
CA THR A 97 -11.71 22.41 4.53
C THR A 97 -11.12 22.37 3.12
N ASP A 98 -9.82 22.64 2.99
CA ASP A 98 -9.15 22.64 1.70
C ASP A 98 -9.07 21.23 1.13
N SER A 99 -9.02 21.17 -0.20
CA SER A 99 -8.94 19.92 -0.96
C SER A 99 -7.48 19.55 -1.19
N PHE A 100 -7.03 18.46 -0.58
CA PHE A 100 -5.71 17.87 -0.81
C PHE A 100 -5.65 16.40 -0.39
N ARG A 101 -4.78 15.65 -1.06
CA ARG A 101 -4.38 14.31 -0.64
C ARG A 101 -3.29 14.35 0.42
N ILE A 102 -3.07 13.26 1.15
CA ILE A 102 -2.04 13.24 2.20
C ILE A 102 -0.65 13.08 1.59
N PHE A 103 -0.46 12.05 0.74
CA PHE A 103 0.82 11.73 0.13
C PHE A 103 0.76 11.69 -1.40
N THR A 104 1.84 12.17 -2.03
CA THR A 104 2.13 12.02 -3.46
C THR A 104 3.51 11.38 -3.58
N VAL A 105 3.58 10.22 -4.22
CA VAL A 105 4.85 9.57 -4.58
C VAL A 105 5.10 9.79 -6.05
N GLU A 106 6.11 10.58 -6.39
CA GLU A 106 6.48 10.84 -7.78
C GLU A 106 7.04 9.58 -8.46
N PRO A 107 7.11 9.52 -9.80
CA PRO A 107 7.61 8.34 -10.51
C PRO A 107 9.01 7.85 -10.10
N SER A 108 9.89 8.75 -9.63
CA SER A 108 11.21 8.40 -9.11
C SER A 108 11.27 8.16 -7.60
N GLY A 109 10.17 8.44 -6.89
CA GLY A 109 10.11 8.34 -5.44
C GLY A 109 9.83 6.92 -4.96
N ALA A 110 10.34 6.61 -3.77
CA ALA A 110 9.97 5.41 -3.03
C ALA A 110 9.57 5.80 -1.60
N LEU A 111 8.33 5.49 -1.22
CA LEU A 111 7.82 5.77 0.12
C LEU A 111 7.61 4.46 0.88
N THR A 112 8.24 4.36 2.05
CA THR A 112 7.94 3.30 3.03
C THR A 112 7.25 3.89 4.25
N LEU A 113 6.04 3.43 4.55
CA LEU A 113 5.26 3.80 5.73
C LEU A 113 5.18 2.60 6.68
N ASN A 114 5.78 2.73 7.86
CA ASN A 114 5.76 1.68 8.88
C ASN A 114 4.85 2.11 10.03
N ARG A 115 3.78 1.35 10.30
CA ARG A 115 2.85 1.57 11.43
C ARG A 115 2.21 2.97 11.46
N ILE A 116 1.83 3.46 10.29
CA ILE A 116 1.18 4.77 10.11
C ILE A 116 -0.25 4.58 9.61
N THR A 117 -1.17 5.35 10.18
CA THR A 117 -2.52 5.55 9.64
C THR A 117 -2.56 6.81 8.79
N VAL A 118 -2.93 6.68 7.52
CA VAL A 118 -3.18 7.78 6.58
C VAL A 118 -4.69 7.96 6.45
N ARG A 119 -5.22 9.13 6.83
CA ARG A 119 -6.68 9.32 6.84
C ARG A 119 -7.20 10.70 6.50
N ASN A 120 -8.48 10.73 6.14
CA ASN A 120 -9.28 11.93 5.88
C ASN A 120 -8.77 12.83 4.74
N GLY A 121 -7.84 12.33 3.92
CA GLY A 121 -7.45 13.00 2.69
C GLY A 121 -8.66 13.16 1.77
N ASN A 122 -8.81 14.32 1.17
CA ASN A 122 -9.98 14.64 0.34
C ASN A 122 -9.54 15.52 -0.81
N VAL A 123 -9.60 14.97 -2.03
CA VAL A 123 -9.19 15.69 -3.24
C VAL A 123 -10.16 15.46 -4.38
N SER A 124 -10.42 16.49 -5.18
CA SER A 124 -11.14 16.35 -6.46
C SER A 124 -10.20 15.88 -7.58
N ASP A 125 -9.46 14.81 -7.31
CA ASP A 125 -8.46 14.17 -8.18
C ASP A 125 -8.26 12.73 -7.69
N ASP A 126 -7.24 12.01 -8.17
CA ASP A 126 -6.94 10.63 -7.81
C ASP A 126 -6.13 10.51 -6.50
N GLY A 127 -6.43 9.45 -5.72
CA GLY A 127 -5.63 9.05 -4.57
C GLY A 127 -5.82 9.96 -3.36
N GLY A 128 -6.98 9.88 -2.71
CA GLY A 128 -7.35 10.79 -1.60
C GLY A 128 -6.40 10.67 -0.42
N GLY A 129 -6.05 9.44 -0.02
CA GLY A 129 -4.99 9.22 0.96
C GLY A 129 -3.63 9.33 0.30
N ILE A 130 -3.39 8.47 -0.69
CA ILE A 130 -2.10 8.32 -1.36
C ILE A 130 -2.31 8.24 -2.87
N TRP A 131 -1.60 9.09 -3.59
CA TRP A 131 -1.36 8.89 -5.02
C TRP A 131 0.06 8.35 -5.21
N ASN A 132 0.18 7.17 -5.83
CA ASN A 132 1.47 6.52 -6.08
C ASN A 132 1.79 6.47 -7.58
N GLY A 133 2.79 7.24 -7.99
CA GLY A 133 3.42 7.18 -9.31
C GLY A 133 4.72 6.37 -9.33
N GLY A 134 5.31 6.05 -8.18
CA GLY A 134 6.59 5.36 -8.02
C GLY A 134 6.47 4.07 -7.22
N THR A 135 7.25 3.93 -6.14
CA THR A 135 7.20 2.75 -5.26
C THR A 135 6.58 3.09 -3.91
N LEU A 136 5.58 2.32 -3.48
CA LEU A 136 4.95 2.45 -2.18
C LEU A 136 5.04 1.13 -1.41
N THR A 137 5.50 1.21 -0.17
CA THR A 137 5.41 0.12 0.81
C THR A 137 4.68 0.61 2.05
N VAL A 138 3.62 -0.09 2.46
CA VAL A 138 2.92 0.19 3.73
C VAL A 138 2.92 -1.08 4.58
N GLN A 139 3.51 -1.01 5.76
CA GLN A 139 3.67 -2.13 6.67
C GLN A 139 2.94 -1.85 7.98
N SER A 140 2.02 -2.75 8.37
CA SER A 140 1.30 -2.66 9.64
C SER A 140 0.57 -1.33 9.85
N GLY A 141 0.08 -0.72 8.76
CA GLY A 141 -0.55 0.59 8.77
C GLY A 141 -2.04 0.56 8.45
N ALA A 142 -2.62 1.74 8.22
CA ALA A 142 -3.98 1.87 7.73
C ALA A 142 -4.11 3.02 6.71
N ILE A 143 -4.99 2.86 5.73
CA ILE A 143 -5.40 3.91 4.78
C ILE A 143 -6.91 4.01 4.90
N THR A 144 -7.42 5.04 5.58
CA THR A 144 -8.84 5.06 5.96
C THR A 144 -9.54 6.41 5.86
N GLY A 145 -10.84 6.42 5.59
CA GLY A 145 -11.65 7.65 5.60
C GLY A 145 -11.26 8.65 4.51
N ASN A 146 -10.54 8.21 3.46
CA ASN A 146 -10.07 9.10 2.41
C ASN A 146 -11.08 9.16 1.25
N THR A 147 -11.14 10.31 0.58
CA THR A 147 -12.11 10.61 -0.48
C THR A 147 -11.40 11.16 -1.72
N ALA A 148 -11.76 10.65 -2.89
CA ALA A 148 -11.15 11.01 -4.17
C ALA A 148 -12.15 10.92 -5.34
N ILE A 149 -11.72 11.27 -6.56
CA ILE A 149 -12.43 10.89 -7.79
C ILE A 149 -12.25 9.39 -8.01
N ASN A 150 -10.99 8.91 -8.07
CA ASN A 150 -10.64 7.50 -8.12
C ASN A 150 -9.65 7.12 -7.02
N GLY A 151 -9.66 5.86 -6.60
CA GLY A 151 -8.71 5.38 -5.59
C GLY A 151 -8.88 6.14 -4.28
N GLY A 152 -10.07 6.05 -3.67
CA GLY A 152 -10.42 6.86 -2.49
C GLY A 152 -9.33 6.83 -1.43
N GLY A 153 -8.83 5.63 -1.11
CA GLY A 153 -7.67 5.43 -0.25
C GLY A 153 -6.35 5.56 -0.99
N LEU A 154 -6.17 4.72 -2.01
CA LEU A 154 -4.93 4.60 -2.79
C LEU A 154 -5.23 4.58 -4.29
N PHE A 155 -4.53 5.42 -5.04
CA PHE A 155 -4.40 5.28 -6.49
C PHE A 155 -2.98 4.84 -6.84
N ASN A 156 -2.82 3.69 -7.48
CA ASN A 156 -1.54 3.16 -7.95
C ASN A 156 -1.44 3.26 -9.48
N ALA A 157 -0.61 4.18 -9.97
CA ALA A 157 -0.50 4.50 -11.39
C ALA A 157 0.14 3.36 -12.21
N SER A 158 0.07 3.46 -13.55
CA SER A 158 0.38 2.37 -14.48
C SER A 158 1.80 1.81 -14.46
N ASN A 159 2.80 2.60 -14.06
CA ASN A 159 4.18 2.15 -13.87
C ASN A 159 4.59 2.05 -12.40
N ALA A 160 3.63 2.21 -11.48
CA ALA A 160 3.87 2.26 -10.06
C ALA A 160 3.73 0.87 -9.42
N THR A 161 4.46 0.67 -8.33
CA THR A 161 4.38 -0.55 -7.52
C THR A 161 3.92 -0.21 -6.11
N ALA A 162 2.89 -0.89 -5.62
CA ALA A 162 2.44 -0.77 -4.24
C ALA A 162 2.44 -2.13 -3.54
N THR A 163 3.07 -2.21 -2.37
CA THR A 163 3.04 -3.37 -1.47
C THR A 163 2.43 -2.98 -0.12
N LEU A 164 1.30 -3.58 0.23
CA LEU A 164 0.64 -3.38 1.52
C LEU A 164 0.69 -4.70 2.30
N SER A 165 1.39 -4.70 3.42
CA SER A 165 1.58 -5.89 4.27
C SER A 165 1.04 -5.65 5.67
N SER A 166 0.15 -6.52 6.13
CA SER A 166 -0.54 -6.38 7.43
C SER A 166 -1.25 -5.03 7.56
N THR A 167 -1.81 -4.52 6.45
CA THR A 167 -2.36 -3.17 6.36
C THR A 167 -3.86 -3.22 6.12
N THR A 168 -4.60 -2.28 6.71
CA THR A 168 -6.04 -2.15 6.48
C THR A 168 -6.34 -0.96 5.57
N VAL A 169 -7.10 -1.18 4.51
CA VAL A 169 -7.66 -0.12 3.65
C VAL A 169 -9.17 -0.09 3.87
N SER A 170 -9.68 0.93 4.58
CA SER A 170 -11.08 0.93 4.98
C SER A 170 -11.80 2.27 4.93
N ASP A 171 -13.11 2.22 4.70
CA ASP A 171 -13.98 3.40 4.77
C ASP A 171 -13.56 4.53 3.82
N ASN A 172 -12.91 4.17 2.71
CA ASN A 172 -12.53 5.13 1.69
C ASN A 172 -13.61 5.23 0.61
N HIS A 173 -13.66 6.38 -0.07
CA HIS A 173 -14.71 6.71 -1.02
C HIS A 173 -14.18 7.28 -2.34
N ALA A 174 -14.46 6.60 -3.45
CA ALA A 174 -14.38 7.18 -4.78
C ALA A 174 -15.75 7.79 -5.11
N THR A 175 -15.80 9.11 -5.26
CA THR A 175 -17.03 9.92 -5.30
C THR A 175 -17.77 9.85 -6.64
N THR A 176 -17.03 9.79 -7.74
CA THR A 176 -17.57 9.73 -9.10
C THR A 176 -16.91 8.67 -9.96
N GLY A 177 -15.78 8.09 -9.51
CA GLY A 177 -15.02 7.10 -10.25
C GLY A 177 -14.92 5.76 -9.54
N ASP A 178 -13.79 5.10 -9.78
CA ASP A 178 -13.56 3.69 -9.47
C ASP A 178 -12.61 3.48 -8.28
N GLY A 179 -12.58 2.26 -7.75
CA GLY A 179 -11.61 1.88 -6.73
C GLY A 179 -11.85 2.61 -5.42
N GLY A 180 -12.98 2.33 -4.76
CA GLY A 180 -13.37 3.02 -3.52
C GLY A 180 -12.27 2.96 -2.47
N GLY A 181 -11.70 1.76 -2.27
CA GLY A 181 -10.50 1.56 -1.47
C GLY A 181 -9.25 1.83 -2.27
N ILE A 182 -9.06 1.03 -3.32
CA ILE A 182 -7.86 1.04 -4.14
C ILE A 182 -8.25 1.05 -5.62
N LEU A 183 -7.66 1.95 -6.39
CA LEU A 183 -7.55 1.80 -7.84
C LEU A 183 -6.11 1.39 -8.19
N ASN A 184 -5.96 0.28 -8.90
CA ASN A 184 -4.69 -0.19 -9.39
C ASN A 184 -4.64 -0.14 -10.93
N ALA A 185 -3.70 0.61 -11.47
CA ALA A 185 -3.30 0.56 -12.87
C ALA A 185 -1.88 -0.04 -13.04
N GLY A 186 -1.11 -0.17 -11.96
CA GLY A 186 0.25 -0.70 -11.94
C GLY A 186 0.35 -2.09 -11.30
N THR A 187 1.40 -2.32 -10.50
CA THR A 187 1.56 -3.58 -9.75
C THR A 187 1.14 -3.40 -8.29
N LEU A 188 0.15 -4.17 -7.84
CA LEU A 188 -0.33 -4.17 -6.46
C LEU A 188 -0.09 -5.53 -5.80
N ARG A 189 0.45 -5.51 -4.58
CA ARG A 189 0.57 -6.70 -3.74
C ARG A 189 -0.01 -6.47 -2.35
N LEU A 190 -1.05 -7.21 -1.99
CA LEU A 190 -1.63 -7.23 -0.65
C LEU A 190 -1.24 -8.53 0.05
N ASN A 191 -0.65 -8.43 1.24
CA ASN A 191 -0.23 -9.61 2.02
C ASN A 191 -0.74 -9.50 3.45
N ALA A 192 -1.52 -10.48 3.90
CA ALA A 192 -2.12 -10.44 5.23
C ALA A 192 -2.89 -9.12 5.50
N SER A 193 -3.49 -8.55 4.45
CA SER A 193 -4.12 -7.23 4.48
C SER A 193 -5.63 -7.32 4.33
N ALA A 194 -6.33 -6.25 4.72
CA ALA A 194 -7.79 -6.16 4.63
C ALA A 194 -8.20 -4.95 3.79
N VAL A 195 -9.15 -5.15 2.87
CA VAL A 195 -9.82 -4.08 2.10
C VAL A 195 -11.30 -4.14 2.43
N GLN A 196 -11.79 -3.20 3.23
CA GLN A 196 -13.14 -3.30 3.79
C GLN A 196 -13.92 -2.00 3.93
N GLY A 197 -15.25 -2.07 3.80
CA GLY A 197 -16.10 -0.89 4.05
C GLY A 197 -15.91 0.24 3.03
N ASN A 198 -15.21 0.00 1.92
CA ASN A 198 -14.94 1.03 0.93
C ASN A 198 -16.09 1.18 -0.06
N ARG A 199 -16.24 2.37 -0.65
CA ARG A 199 -17.33 2.69 -1.57
C ARG A 199 -16.83 3.34 -2.85
N ALA A 200 -17.17 2.76 -3.99
CA ALA A 200 -17.02 3.38 -5.30
C ALA A 200 -18.37 3.88 -5.82
N ALA A 201 -18.34 4.95 -6.60
CA ALA A 201 -19.50 5.36 -7.38
C ALA A 201 -19.70 4.42 -8.58
N ASP A 202 -18.63 4.03 -9.28
CA ASP A 202 -18.73 3.20 -10.50
C ASP A 202 -18.35 1.73 -10.26
N GLN A 203 -17.06 1.39 -10.33
CA GLN A 203 -16.58 0.00 -10.23
C GLN A 203 -15.56 -0.20 -9.11
N GLY A 204 -15.47 -1.43 -8.61
CA GLY A 204 -14.41 -1.82 -7.67
C GLY A 204 -14.55 -1.11 -6.33
N GLY A 205 -15.62 -1.39 -5.59
CA GLY A 205 -15.85 -0.76 -4.28
C GLY A 205 -14.66 -0.94 -3.34
N GLY A 206 -14.11 -2.15 -3.28
CA GLY A 206 -12.87 -2.45 -2.58
C GLY A 206 -11.63 -2.18 -3.43
N LEU A 207 -11.52 -2.90 -4.55
CA LEU A 207 -10.39 -2.84 -5.48
C LEU A 207 -10.90 -2.76 -6.93
N GLY A 208 -10.50 -1.74 -7.67
CA GLY A 208 -10.60 -1.70 -9.12
C GLY A 208 -9.22 -1.93 -9.75
N ASP A 209 -9.05 -3.01 -10.51
CA ASP A 209 -7.83 -3.31 -11.27
C ASP A 209 -8.07 -2.96 -12.75
N PHE A 210 -7.26 -2.04 -13.29
CA PHE A 210 -7.43 -1.44 -14.61
C PHE A 210 -6.17 -1.63 -15.44
N SER A 211 -6.30 -1.99 -16.73
CA SER A 211 -5.16 -2.26 -17.61
C SER A 211 -4.13 -1.11 -17.60
N PRO A 212 -2.82 -1.39 -17.44
CA PRO A 212 -2.15 -2.70 -17.45
C PRO A 212 -2.03 -3.39 -16.06
N GLY A 213 -2.92 -3.06 -15.14
CA GLY A 213 -2.91 -3.43 -13.73
C GLY A 213 -2.73 -4.92 -13.46
N ARG A 214 -1.94 -5.22 -12.42
CA ARG A 214 -1.68 -6.56 -11.92
C ARG A 214 -1.79 -6.55 -10.40
N ALA A 215 -2.83 -7.17 -9.87
CA ALA A 215 -3.03 -7.30 -8.43
C ALA A 215 -2.78 -8.74 -7.95
N THR A 216 -2.01 -8.91 -6.87
CA THR A 216 -1.87 -10.18 -6.16
C THR A 216 -2.27 -10.00 -4.71
N LEU A 217 -3.28 -10.76 -4.26
CA LEU A 217 -3.77 -10.74 -2.89
C LEU A 217 -3.45 -12.09 -2.23
N ALA A 218 -2.54 -12.08 -1.27
CA ALA A 218 -2.12 -13.25 -0.52
C ALA A 218 -2.57 -13.19 0.94
N SER A 219 -3.23 -14.24 1.42
CA SER A 219 -3.74 -14.36 2.80
C SER A 219 -4.53 -13.13 3.25
N SER A 220 -5.29 -12.53 2.34
CA SER A 220 -5.93 -11.23 2.53
C SER A 220 -7.46 -11.36 2.52
N ARG A 221 -8.16 -10.26 2.80
CA ARG A 221 -9.62 -10.21 2.78
C ARG A 221 -10.13 -8.97 2.06
N VAL A 222 -11.13 -9.13 1.21
CA VAL A 222 -11.90 -8.04 0.59
C VAL A 222 -13.35 -8.19 0.99
N SER A 223 -13.89 -7.30 1.83
CA SER A 223 -15.26 -7.47 2.32
C SER A 223 -16.02 -6.22 2.75
N GLY A 224 -17.35 -6.25 2.65
CA GLY A 224 -18.17 -5.12 3.09
C GLY A 224 -18.01 -3.89 2.22
N ASN A 225 -17.45 -4.04 1.01
CA ASN A 225 -17.26 -2.94 0.07
C ASN A 225 -18.48 -2.81 -0.85
N SER A 226 -18.68 -1.63 -1.44
CA SER A 226 -19.86 -1.33 -2.25
C SER A 226 -19.54 -0.51 -3.50
N ALA A 227 -20.25 -0.78 -4.59
CA ALA A 227 -20.23 0.01 -5.81
C ALA A 227 -21.67 0.44 -6.14
N THR A 228 -21.92 1.76 -6.29
CA THR A 228 -23.29 2.30 -6.40
C THR A 228 -23.46 3.25 -7.59
N LEU A 229 -23.75 2.72 -8.78
CA LEU A 229 -24.26 3.49 -9.92
C LEU A 229 -25.48 2.81 -10.59
N VAL A 230 -26.38 3.66 -11.09
CA VAL A 230 -27.74 3.39 -11.61
C VAL A 230 -27.80 2.54 -12.90
N SER A 231 -26.68 2.31 -13.57
CA SER A 231 -26.55 1.39 -14.71
C SER A 231 -26.07 -0.01 -14.31
N GLY A 232 -26.06 -0.34 -13.02
CA GLY A 232 -25.72 -1.65 -12.49
C GLY A 232 -24.27 -1.78 -12.04
N GLY A 233 -23.75 -0.79 -11.31
CA GLY A 233 -22.38 -0.74 -10.78
C GLY A 233 -21.84 -2.11 -10.34
N GLN A 234 -20.61 -2.41 -10.75
CA GLN A 234 -20.09 -3.77 -10.79
C GLN A 234 -18.85 -3.92 -9.89
N GLY A 235 -18.79 -5.04 -9.18
CA GLY A 235 -17.60 -5.41 -8.42
C GLY A 235 -17.53 -4.60 -7.14
N GLY A 236 -18.55 -4.73 -6.30
CA GLY A 236 -18.51 -4.17 -4.95
C GLY A 236 -17.21 -4.54 -4.24
N GLY A 237 -16.78 -5.79 -4.38
CA GLY A 237 -15.49 -6.25 -3.89
C GLY A 237 -14.36 -5.87 -4.84
N ILE A 238 -14.24 -6.63 -5.93
CA ILE A 238 -13.20 -6.48 -6.94
C ILE A 238 -13.81 -6.26 -8.32
N TRP A 239 -13.30 -5.26 -9.02
CA TRP A 239 -13.49 -5.10 -10.45
C TRP A 239 -12.18 -5.39 -11.18
N GLU A 240 -12.22 -6.23 -12.20
CA GLU A 240 -11.09 -6.54 -13.07
C GLU A 240 -11.43 -6.09 -14.50
N ASN A 241 -10.78 -5.02 -14.92
CA ASN A 241 -10.94 -4.48 -16.26
C ASN A 241 -10.27 -5.37 -17.30
N PRO A 242 -10.79 -5.47 -18.54
CA PRO A 242 -10.13 -6.20 -19.61
C PRO A 242 -8.65 -5.80 -19.80
N GLY A 243 -7.75 -6.79 -19.76
CA GLY A 243 -6.30 -6.56 -19.89
C GLY A 243 -5.56 -6.33 -18.57
N SER A 244 -6.27 -6.26 -17.43
CA SER A 244 -5.68 -6.36 -16.10
C SER A 244 -5.60 -7.82 -15.63
N THR A 245 -5.09 -8.08 -14.42
CA THR A 245 -5.04 -9.44 -13.86
C THR A 245 -5.07 -9.41 -12.35
N VAL A 246 -6.07 -10.08 -11.77
CA VAL A 246 -6.16 -10.30 -10.32
C VAL A 246 -5.86 -11.76 -9.96
N THR A 247 -4.92 -11.96 -9.05
CA THR A 247 -4.57 -13.28 -8.49
C THR A 247 -4.91 -13.34 -7.00
N LEU A 248 -5.71 -14.34 -6.60
CA LEU A 248 -6.09 -14.60 -5.21
C LEU A 248 -5.36 -15.84 -4.69
N LEU A 249 -4.62 -15.70 -3.58
CA LEU A 249 -3.89 -16.78 -2.92
C LEU A 249 -4.31 -16.85 -1.46
N ASN A 250 -5.13 -17.83 -1.07
CA ASN A 250 -5.71 -17.92 0.27
C ASN A 250 -6.42 -16.61 0.70
N THR A 251 -7.08 -15.96 -0.25
CA THR A 251 -7.77 -14.69 -0.04
C THR A 251 -9.27 -14.88 -0.13
N SER A 252 -10.02 -14.23 0.76
CA SER A 252 -11.49 -14.25 0.75
C SER A 252 -12.05 -12.94 0.18
N VAL A 253 -13.07 -13.05 -0.67
CA VAL A 253 -13.85 -11.91 -1.19
C VAL A 253 -15.31 -12.17 -0.84
N THR A 254 -15.85 -11.43 0.13
CA THR A 254 -17.16 -11.76 0.71
C THR A 254 -17.93 -10.54 1.19
N ALA A 255 -19.27 -10.64 1.19
CA ALA A 255 -20.17 -9.63 1.73
C ALA A 255 -20.00 -8.26 1.05
N ASN A 256 -19.75 -8.25 -0.26
CA ASN A 256 -19.63 -7.01 -1.02
C ASN A 256 -20.91 -6.70 -1.81
N ALA A 257 -21.36 -5.45 -1.77
CA ALA A 257 -22.57 -4.98 -2.44
C ALA A 257 -22.26 -4.50 -3.88
N GLY A 258 -22.92 -5.08 -4.89
CA GLY A 258 -22.55 -4.91 -6.31
C GLY A 258 -21.77 -6.11 -6.89
N GLY A 259 -21.62 -7.17 -6.09
CA GLY A 259 -20.98 -8.43 -6.47
C GLY A 259 -19.56 -8.56 -5.92
N GLU A 260 -19.13 -9.80 -5.67
CA GLU A 260 -17.82 -10.10 -5.09
C GLU A 260 -16.70 -9.79 -6.06
N CYS A 261 -16.73 -10.39 -7.26
CA CYS A 261 -15.85 -10.06 -8.36
C CYS A 261 -16.61 -9.87 -9.65
N ARG A 262 -16.19 -8.88 -10.45
CA ARG A 262 -16.77 -8.58 -11.75
C ARG A 262 -15.70 -8.24 -12.78
N PRO A 263 -15.92 -8.59 -14.07
CA PRO A 263 -17.02 -9.41 -14.59
C PRO A 263 -17.05 -10.85 -14.00
N PRO A 264 -18.19 -11.56 -14.04
CA PRO A 264 -18.27 -12.92 -13.52
C PRO A 264 -17.22 -13.84 -14.16
N GLY A 265 -16.46 -14.55 -13.32
CA GLY A 265 -15.41 -15.47 -13.78
C GLY A 265 -14.11 -14.80 -14.25
N SER A 266 -14.00 -13.48 -14.17
CA SER A 266 -12.76 -12.78 -14.52
C SER A 266 -11.64 -13.12 -13.53
N VAL A 267 -11.95 -13.08 -12.22
CA VAL A 267 -11.01 -13.38 -11.14
C VAL A 267 -11.12 -14.85 -10.71
N PRO A 268 -10.11 -15.71 -11.00
CA PRO A 268 -10.16 -17.11 -10.61
C PRO A 268 -10.16 -17.28 -9.09
N GLY A 269 -10.99 -18.19 -8.59
CA GLY A 269 -11.11 -18.46 -7.15
C GLY A 269 -11.93 -17.44 -6.38
N CYS A 270 -12.41 -16.38 -7.02
CA CYS A 270 -13.40 -15.49 -6.42
C CYS A 270 -14.77 -16.17 -6.45
N THR A 271 -15.20 -16.68 -5.29
CA THR A 271 -16.50 -17.32 -5.12
C THR A 271 -17.36 -16.47 -4.20
N GLY A 272 -18.58 -16.19 -4.64
CA GLY A 272 -19.61 -15.44 -3.95
C GLY A 272 -20.95 -16.15 -4.11
#